data_AF-A0A846W908-F1
#
_entry.id   AF-A0A846W908-F1
#
_cell.length_a   1.000
_cell.length_b   1.000
_cell.length_c   1.000
_cell.angle_alpha   90.00
_cell.angle_beta   90.00
_cell.angle_gamma   90.00
#
_symmetry.space_group_name_H-M   'P 1'
#
loop_
_entity.id
_entity.type
_entity.pdbx_description
1 polymer ?
#
loop_
_entity_poly.entity_id
_entity_poly.type
_entity_poly.pdbx_seq_one_letter_code
_entity_poly.pdbx_strand_id
1 'polypeptide(L)'
;MPARGVPALTTFPYPELDEREEDHWSGAGVSDDELRALALGAFYSTRWDAFHDAMLLGPEREHPLGDRRELAIDTLTGAWGITDGNEARASMEQLLEGMHAPLYALVHPLVMASVNASERDRFGERADRHRAFLRQVGSFRGMDNPEALVRDYDIWAQAIKIGFTEHLARPLPNDIHAWDLARVVAVARMAFTAGYLEADVAWEYVMRALPPAQRRYRNWRQFGDAYLAGWTYWQATEDLAELKNGGVDRRMELLRLWTRPTSPWRRIELNESEPKTEAPAEEPS
;
A
#
# COMPACT_ATOMS: atom_id res chain seq x y z
N MET A 1 24.24 -28.61 7.22
CA MET A 1 22.92 -28.00 7.48
C MET A 1 21.98 -28.45 6.39
N PRO A 2 20.85 -29.10 6.69
CA PRO A 2 19.94 -29.56 5.66
C PRO A 2 19.25 -28.35 5.01
N ALA A 3 19.17 -28.34 3.68
CA ALA A 3 18.43 -27.36 2.92
C ALA A 3 16.98 -27.32 3.43
N ARG A 4 16.49 -26.13 3.82
CA ARG A 4 15.08 -25.91 4.14
C ARG A 4 14.28 -26.37 2.92
N GLY A 5 13.45 -27.40 3.09
CA GLY A 5 12.63 -27.95 2.02
C GLY A 5 11.77 -26.85 1.43
N VAL A 6 11.88 -26.66 0.10
CA VAL A 6 10.98 -25.79 -0.65
C VAL A 6 9.56 -26.30 -0.39
N PRO A 7 8.65 -25.50 0.20
CA PRO A 7 7.28 -25.94 0.42
C PRO A 7 6.67 -26.41 -0.89
N ALA A 8 5.99 -27.56 -0.89
CA ALA A 8 5.24 -28.02 -2.04
C ALA A 8 4.30 -26.89 -2.51
N LEU A 9 4.52 -26.42 -3.74
CA LEU A 9 3.78 -25.32 -4.35
C LEU A 9 2.30 -25.72 -4.45
N THR A 10 1.47 -25.26 -3.52
CA THR A 10 0.03 -25.37 -3.65
C THR A 10 -0.42 -24.40 -4.73
N THR A 11 -0.83 -24.89 -5.90
CA THR A 11 -1.31 -24.05 -7.00
C THR A 11 -2.33 -23.02 -6.50
N PHE A 12 -2.35 -21.83 -7.11
CA PHE A 12 -3.30 -20.79 -6.75
C PHE A 12 -4.72 -21.38 -6.75
N PRO A 13 -5.49 -21.23 -5.67
CA PRO A 13 -6.72 -22.00 -5.45
C PRO A 13 -7.86 -21.66 -6.42
N TYR A 14 -7.66 -20.67 -7.30
CA TYR A 14 -8.62 -20.24 -8.31
C TYR A 14 -7.89 -20.10 -9.67
N PRO A 15 -7.46 -21.21 -10.31
CA PRO A 15 -6.68 -21.15 -11.54
C PRO A 15 -7.41 -20.39 -12.67
N GLU A 16 -8.74 -20.32 -12.65
CA GLU A 16 -9.52 -19.53 -13.61
C GLU A 16 -9.40 -18.01 -13.41
N LEU A 17 -8.87 -17.57 -12.26
CA LEU A 17 -8.71 -16.16 -11.90
C LEU A 17 -7.24 -15.69 -11.99
N ASP A 18 -6.34 -16.56 -12.47
CA ASP A 18 -4.91 -16.34 -12.34
C ASP A 18 -4.08 -16.84 -13.51
N GLU A 19 -4.26 -16.14 -14.64
CA GLU A 19 -3.49 -16.34 -15.87
C GLU A 19 -2.11 -15.64 -15.85
N ARG A 20 -1.68 -15.10 -14.70
CA ARG A 20 -0.39 -14.39 -14.59
C ARG A 20 0.77 -15.36 -14.41
N GLU A 21 1.93 -14.95 -14.93
CA GLU A 21 3.22 -15.58 -14.63
C GLU A 21 3.47 -15.65 -13.10
N GLU A 22 4.34 -16.58 -12.70
CA GLU A 22 4.76 -16.72 -11.30
C GLU A 22 5.53 -15.48 -10.82
N ASP A 23 5.48 -15.21 -9.52
CA ASP A 23 6.26 -14.12 -8.92
C ASP A 23 7.77 -14.28 -9.20
N HIS A 24 8.43 -13.20 -9.62
CA HIS A 24 9.84 -13.23 -9.99
C HIS A 24 10.79 -13.08 -8.79
N TRP A 25 11.85 -13.90 -8.80
CA TRP A 25 12.89 -13.94 -7.78
C TRP A 25 14.26 -13.95 -8.46
N SER A 26 15.14 -13.05 -8.04
CA SER A 26 16.49 -12.90 -8.59
C SER A 26 17.48 -13.90 -7.99
N GLY A 27 17.20 -14.41 -6.79
CA GLY A 27 18.14 -15.25 -6.05
C GLY A 27 19.24 -14.46 -5.33
N ALA A 28 19.07 -13.14 -5.15
CA ALA A 28 20.07 -12.26 -4.56
C ALA A 28 20.44 -12.58 -3.09
N GLY A 29 19.60 -13.35 -2.38
CA GLY A 29 19.90 -13.83 -1.03
C GLY A 29 19.86 -12.73 0.05
N VAL A 30 18.86 -11.85 -0.01
CA VAL A 30 18.61 -10.80 0.99
C VAL A 30 18.23 -11.39 2.36
N SER A 31 18.48 -10.63 3.43
CA SER A 31 18.04 -10.97 4.78
C SER A 31 16.51 -10.97 4.92
N ASP A 32 16.00 -11.60 5.98
CA ASP A 32 14.55 -11.64 6.25
C ASP A 32 13.95 -10.23 6.43
N ASP A 33 14.68 -9.29 7.05
CA ASP A 33 14.21 -7.91 7.21
C ASP A 33 14.20 -7.13 5.90
N GLU A 34 15.24 -7.28 5.07
CA GLU A 34 15.26 -6.71 3.71
C GLU A 34 14.12 -7.27 2.86
N LEU A 35 13.85 -8.58 2.96
CA LEU A 35 12.73 -9.21 2.28
C LEU A 35 11.38 -8.68 2.78
N ARG A 36 11.20 -8.52 4.10
CA ARG A 36 9.98 -7.90 4.66
C ARG A 36 9.80 -6.47 4.18
N ALA A 37 10.87 -5.69 4.15
CA ALA A 37 10.84 -4.30 3.72
C ALA A 37 10.49 -4.20 2.23
N LEU A 38 11.11 -4.99 1.35
CA LEU A 38 10.74 -5.08 -0.06
C LEU A 38 9.29 -5.54 -0.25
N ALA A 39 8.82 -6.48 0.58
CA ALA A 39 7.47 -7.02 0.53
C ALA A 39 6.37 -5.98 0.84
N LEU A 40 6.67 -4.84 1.48
CA LEU A 40 5.71 -3.74 1.60
C LEU A 40 5.29 -3.20 0.21
N GLY A 41 6.23 -3.23 -0.75
CA GLY A 41 6.01 -2.84 -2.14
C GLY A 41 5.53 -3.97 -3.06
N ALA A 42 5.18 -5.15 -2.53
CA ALA A 42 4.90 -6.35 -3.33
C ALA A 42 3.79 -6.14 -4.39
N PHE A 43 2.78 -5.31 -4.09
CA PHE A 43 1.74 -4.96 -5.07
C PHE A 43 2.35 -4.33 -6.34
N TYR A 44 3.29 -3.40 -6.16
CA TYR A 44 3.98 -2.75 -7.26
C TYR A 44 4.91 -3.72 -7.97
N SER A 45 5.63 -4.57 -7.22
CA SER A 45 6.45 -5.63 -7.80
C SER A 45 5.66 -6.51 -8.75
N THR A 46 4.47 -6.98 -8.35
CA THR A 46 3.61 -7.80 -9.21
C THR A 46 3.12 -7.04 -10.44
N ARG A 47 2.83 -5.74 -10.33
CA ARG A 47 2.32 -4.91 -11.43
C ARG A 47 3.39 -4.50 -12.43
N TRP A 48 4.63 -4.30 -11.99
CA TRP A 48 5.77 -3.91 -12.82
C TRP A 48 6.67 -5.08 -13.17
N ASP A 49 6.24 -6.28 -12.78
CA ASP A 49 6.94 -7.52 -13.00
C ASP A 49 8.38 -7.54 -12.43
N ALA A 50 8.52 -6.91 -11.27
CA ALA A 50 9.79 -6.74 -10.60
C ALA A 50 10.15 -7.94 -9.72
N PHE A 51 11.44 -8.15 -9.50
CA PHE A 51 11.91 -9.12 -8.52
C PHE A 51 11.39 -8.77 -7.12
N HIS A 52 10.99 -9.77 -6.34
CA HIS A 52 10.55 -9.55 -4.95
C HIS A 52 11.70 -9.51 -3.93
N ASP A 53 12.92 -9.85 -4.35
CA ASP A 53 14.12 -9.97 -3.51
C ASP A 53 15.30 -9.11 -3.98
N ALA A 54 15.05 -8.09 -4.81
CA ALA A 54 16.08 -7.17 -5.29
C ALA A 54 15.60 -5.72 -5.35
N MET A 55 16.52 -4.79 -5.13
CA MET A 55 16.25 -3.35 -5.28
C MET A 55 15.90 -2.98 -6.73
N LEU A 56 16.65 -3.56 -7.67
CA LEU A 56 16.42 -3.39 -9.09
C LEU A 56 15.02 -3.88 -9.48
N LEU A 57 14.39 -3.20 -10.44
CA LEU A 57 13.17 -3.69 -11.05
C LEU A 57 13.46 -4.98 -11.87
N GLY A 58 12.42 -5.54 -12.48
CA GLY A 58 12.40 -6.87 -13.08
C GLY A 58 13.48 -7.18 -14.10
N PRO A 59 13.45 -8.40 -14.66
CA PRO A 59 14.37 -8.77 -15.74
C PRO A 59 14.26 -7.78 -16.90
N GLU A 60 15.34 -7.63 -17.65
CA GLU A 60 15.33 -6.81 -18.88
C GLU A 60 14.34 -7.40 -19.88
N ARG A 61 13.60 -6.54 -20.57
CA ARG A 61 12.56 -6.94 -21.51
C ARG A 61 12.58 -6.07 -22.75
N GLU A 62 12.21 -6.66 -23.87
CA GLU A 62 11.87 -5.87 -25.05
C GLU A 62 10.59 -5.08 -24.78
N HIS A 63 10.69 -3.76 -24.73
CA HIS A 63 9.56 -2.87 -24.53
C HIS A 63 9.65 -1.67 -25.50
N PRO A 64 8.54 -1.22 -26.12
CA PRO A 64 8.57 -0.12 -27.08
C PRO A 64 9.08 1.21 -26.53
N LEU A 65 8.91 1.42 -25.22
CA LEU A 65 9.35 2.64 -24.52
C LEU A 65 10.81 2.60 -24.04
N GLY A 66 11.50 1.47 -24.20
CA GLY A 66 12.90 1.37 -23.81
C GLY A 66 13.25 0.22 -22.88
N ASP A 67 14.48 0.29 -22.35
CA ASP A 67 14.95 -0.63 -21.31
C ASP A 67 14.27 -0.34 -19.95
N ARG A 68 14.52 -1.18 -18.94
CA ARG A 68 13.95 -1.00 -17.60
C ARG A 68 14.29 0.36 -16.96
N ARG A 69 15.42 0.98 -17.33
CA ARG A 69 15.83 2.28 -16.80
C ARG A 69 14.96 3.38 -17.41
N GLU A 70 14.74 3.34 -18.73
CA GLU A 70 13.87 4.27 -19.44
C GLU A 70 12.42 4.16 -18.93
N LEU A 71 11.94 2.95 -18.67
CA LEU A 71 10.63 2.70 -18.05
C LEU A 71 10.50 3.26 -16.62
N ALA A 72 11.54 3.13 -15.81
CA ALA A 72 11.56 3.70 -14.47
C ALA A 72 11.53 5.24 -14.52
N ILE A 73 12.28 5.85 -15.44
CA ILE A 73 12.31 7.31 -15.65
C ILE A 73 10.95 7.82 -16.13
N ASP A 74 10.33 7.14 -17.10
CA ASP A 74 9.01 7.50 -17.62
C ASP A 74 7.95 7.43 -16.51
N THR A 75 7.95 6.36 -15.72
CA THR A 75 7.01 6.20 -14.61
C THR A 75 7.20 7.27 -13.53
N LEU A 76 8.45 7.55 -13.13
CA LEU A 76 8.76 8.60 -12.16
C LEU A 76 8.34 9.98 -12.67
N THR A 77 8.62 10.29 -13.93
CA THR A 77 8.27 11.59 -14.51
C THR A 77 6.75 11.73 -14.67
N GLY A 78 6.09 10.74 -15.27
CA GLY A 78 4.68 10.80 -15.63
C GLY A 78 3.73 10.65 -14.46
N ALA A 79 3.99 9.71 -13.54
CA ALA A 79 3.07 9.42 -12.43
C ALA A 79 3.44 10.15 -11.13
N TRP A 80 4.67 10.62 -10.99
CA TRP A 80 5.16 11.24 -9.76
C TRP A 80 5.73 12.65 -9.93
N GLY A 81 5.99 13.09 -11.16
CA GLY A 81 6.70 14.34 -11.41
C GLY A 81 8.14 14.34 -10.88
N ILE A 82 8.74 13.15 -10.67
CA ILE A 82 10.10 13.00 -10.15
C ILE A 82 11.08 12.90 -11.32
N THR A 83 12.02 13.83 -11.38
CA THR A 83 13.03 13.94 -12.44
C THR A 83 14.46 13.79 -11.94
N ASP A 84 14.69 13.79 -10.63
CA ASP A 84 16.00 13.57 -10.03
C ASP A 84 15.96 12.90 -8.64
N GLY A 85 17.15 12.66 -8.09
CA GLY A 85 17.31 12.03 -6.78
C GLY A 85 16.90 12.89 -5.58
N ASN A 86 16.88 14.22 -5.72
CA ASN A 86 16.43 15.12 -4.64
C ASN A 86 14.91 15.10 -4.53
N GLU A 87 14.21 15.16 -5.66
CA GLU A 87 12.75 15.04 -5.74
C GLU A 87 12.29 13.65 -5.28
N ALA A 88 13.04 12.60 -5.63
CA ALA A 88 12.78 11.24 -5.13
C ALA A 88 12.86 11.16 -3.59
N ARG A 89 13.93 11.71 -3.00
CA ARG A 89 14.09 11.76 -1.54
C ARG A 89 12.96 12.55 -0.88
N ALA A 90 12.68 13.76 -1.37
CA ALA A 90 11.61 14.61 -0.84
C ALA A 90 10.25 13.91 -0.87
N SER A 91 9.93 13.23 -1.98
CA SER A 91 8.69 12.47 -2.12
C SER A 91 8.61 11.31 -1.12
N MET A 92 9.71 10.57 -0.93
CA MET A 92 9.76 9.46 0.03
C MET A 92 9.66 9.93 1.49
N GLU A 93 10.25 11.08 1.84
CA GLU A 93 10.08 11.68 3.18
C GLU A 93 8.60 12.00 3.45
N GLN A 94 7.92 12.66 2.50
CA GLN A 94 6.49 12.96 2.65
C GLN A 94 5.63 11.70 2.78
N LEU A 95 5.95 10.65 2.02
CA LEU A 95 5.26 9.36 2.13
C LEU A 95 5.49 8.70 3.50
N LEU A 96 6.71 8.75 4.04
CA LEU A 96 7.05 8.20 5.36
C LEU A 96 6.33 8.92 6.51
N GLU A 97 6.09 10.22 6.36
CA GLU A 97 5.31 11.04 7.30
C GLU A 97 3.79 10.77 7.22
N GLY A 98 3.35 10.03 6.19
CA GLY A 98 1.96 9.78 5.88
C GLY A 98 1.39 10.93 5.06
N MET A 99 1.58 10.88 3.75
CA MET A 99 1.07 11.90 2.83
C MET A 99 -0.47 11.93 2.81
N HIS A 100 -1.12 10.76 2.83
CA HIS A 100 -2.59 10.65 2.75
C HIS A 100 -3.22 10.21 4.07
N ALA A 101 -2.52 9.41 4.86
CA ALA A 101 -3.07 8.84 6.09
C ALA A 101 -3.58 9.88 7.12
N PRO A 102 -2.92 11.02 7.36
CA PRO A 102 -3.40 12.06 8.27
C PRO A 102 -4.67 12.77 7.77
N LEU A 103 -4.85 12.90 6.44
CA LEU A 103 -6.07 13.48 5.86
C LEU A 103 -7.24 12.52 6.05
N TYR A 104 -7.03 11.25 5.73
CA TYR A 104 -8.01 10.20 5.94
C TYR A 104 -8.43 10.06 7.42
N ALA A 105 -7.48 10.15 8.35
CA ALA A 105 -7.75 10.07 9.78
C ALA A 105 -8.68 11.20 10.29
N LEU A 106 -8.69 12.36 9.61
CA LEU A 106 -9.64 13.45 9.90
C LEU A 106 -10.99 13.22 9.21
N VAL A 107 -10.97 12.79 7.95
CA VAL A 107 -12.16 12.72 7.09
C VAL A 107 -12.99 11.47 7.38
N HIS A 108 -12.37 10.30 7.41
CA HIS A 108 -13.05 9.01 7.46
C HIS A 108 -14.03 8.85 8.64
N PRO A 109 -13.65 9.17 9.89
CA PRO A 109 -14.57 8.99 11.03
C PRO A 109 -15.82 9.86 10.92
N LEU A 110 -15.68 11.09 10.39
CA LEU A 110 -16.79 12.02 10.18
C LEU A 110 -17.73 11.51 9.08
N VAL A 111 -17.16 10.98 7.99
CA VAL A 111 -17.94 10.37 6.91
C VAL A 111 -18.71 9.17 7.43
N MET A 112 -18.07 8.26 8.17
CA MET A 112 -18.75 7.09 8.74
C MET A 112 -19.85 7.49 9.72
N ALA A 113 -19.63 8.52 10.55
CA ALA A 113 -20.65 9.07 11.43
C ALA A 113 -21.84 9.68 10.66
N SER A 114 -21.60 10.25 9.47
CA SER A 114 -22.65 10.80 8.62
C SER A 114 -23.39 9.73 7.81
N VAL A 115 -22.71 8.72 7.30
CA VAL A 115 -23.31 7.64 6.50
C VAL A 115 -24.18 6.74 7.38
N ASN A 116 -23.77 6.53 8.64
CA ASN A 116 -24.53 5.72 9.60
C ASN A 116 -25.59 6.52 10.38
N ALA A 117 -25.80 7.80 10.07
CA ALA A 117 -26.76 8.62 10.78
C ALA A 117 -28.21 8.21 10.44
N SER A 118 -29.09 8.25 11.45
CA SER A 118 -30.53 8.01 11.27
C SER A 118 -31.18 9.06 10.35
N GLU A 119 -32.34 8.74 9.77
CA GLU A 119 -33.12 9.67 8.94
C GLU A 119 -33.46 11.02 9.59
N ARG A 120 -33.33 11.16 10.93
CA ARG A 120 -33.52 12.44 11.62
C ARG A 120 -32.47 13.51 11.29
N ASP A 121 -31.33 13.13 10.69
CA ASP A 121 -30.31 14.07 10.17
C ASP A 121 -30.59 14.52 8.72
N ARG A 122 -31.82 14.28 8.20
CA ARG A 122 -32.27 14.48 6.80
C ARG A 122 -31.93 15.82 6.15
N PHE A 123 -31.66 16.87 6.92
CA PHE A 123 -31.40 18.22 6.40
C PHE A 123 -29.92 18.58 6.22
N GLY A 124 -28.99 17.63 6.40
CA GLY A 124 -27.57 17.88 6.14
C GLY A 124 -26.84 18.66 7.24
N GLU A 125 -27.51 19.05 8.32
CA GLU A 125 -26.92 19.84 9.42
C GLU A 125 -25.68 19.17 10.05
N ARG A 126 -25.68 17.83 10.18
CA ARG A 126 -24.48 17.10 10.62
C ARG A 126 -23.33 17.23 9.62
N ALA A 127 -23.62 17.05 8.33
CA ALA A 127 -22.62 17.19 7.29
C ALA A 127 -22.06 18.62 7.26
N ASP A 128 -22.90 19.64 7.40
CA ASP A 128 -22.47 21.04 7.46
C ASP A 128 -21.57 21.32 8.66
N ARG A 129 -21.88 20.75 9.83
CA ARG A 129 -21.00 20.80 11.01
C ARG A 129 -19.66 20.11 10.77
N HIS A 130 -19.65 18.95 10.12
CA HIS A 130 -18.40 18.27 9.76
C HIS A 130 -17.55 19.11 8.79
N ARG A 131 -18.16 19.70 7.75
CA ARG A 131 -17.46 20.58 6.80
C ARG A 131 -16.89 21.81 7.49
N ALA A 132 -17.67 22.47 8.35
CA ALA A 132 -17.19 23.62 9.13
C ALA A 132 -16.02 23.25 10.05
N PHE A 133 -16.11 22.11 10.74
CA PHE A 133 -15.02 21.57 11.55
C PHE A 133 -13.75 21.30 10.73
N LEU A 134 -13.87 20.66 9.56
CA LEU A 134 -12.73 20.36 8.69
C LEU A 134 -12.04 21.62 8.19
N ARG A 135 -12.78 22.68 7.82
CA ARG A 135 -12.20 24.00 7.48
C ARG A 135 -11.41 24.59 8.63
N GLN A 136 -11.97 24.55 9.85
CA GLN A 136 -11.31 25.07 11.04
C GLN A 136 -10.03 24.29 11.36
N VAL A 137 -10.08 22.97 11.28
CA VAL A 137 -8.91 22.09 11.49
C VAL A 137 -7.84 22.36 10.44
N GLY A 138 -8.20 22.45 9.16
CA GLY A 138 -7.26 22.75 8.08
C GLY A 138 -6.58 24.12 8.28
N SER A 139 -7.35 25.14 8.66
CA SER A 139 -6.82 26.47 8.97
C SER A 139 -5.89 26.45 10.19
N PHE A 140 -6.26 25.75 11.26
CA PHE A 140 -5.45 25.62 12.47
C PHE A 140 -4.12 24.88 12.21
N ARG A 141 -4.13 23.90 11.30
CA ARG A 141 -2.93 23.17 10.86
C ARG A 141 -2.07 23.94 9.86
N GLY A 142 -2.48 25.16 9.47
CA GLY A 142 -1.74 25.97 8.49
C GLY A 142 -1.75 25.39 7.08
N MET A 143 -2.78 24.61 6.70
CA MET A 143 -2.92 24.14 5.33
C MET A 143 -3.19 25.31 4.39
N ASP A 144 -2.49 25.38 3.27
CA ASP A 144 -2.69 26.43 2.25
C ASP A 144 -4.13 26.42 1.70
N ASN A 145 -4.74 25.24 1.62
CA ASN A 145 -6.12 25.06 1.17
C ASN A 145 -6.94 24.19 2.14
N PRO A 146 -7.58 24.79 3.16
CA PRO A 146 -8.44 24.06 4.09
C PRO A 146 -9.69 23.44 3.45
N GLU A 147 -10.15 23.94 2.29
CA GLU A 147 -11.29 23.36 1.57
C GLU A 147 -10.97 21.98 0.97
N ALA A 148 -9.68 21.62 0.84
CA ALA A 148 -9.28 20.28 0.41
C ALA A 148 -9.88 19.19 1.31
N LEU A 149 -9.88 19.37 2.63
CA LEU A 149 -10.47 18.42 3.58
C LEU A 149 -11.99 18.30 3.41
N VAL A 150 -12.67 19.40 3.08
CA VAL A 150 -14.12 19.40 2.82
C VAL A 150 -14.44 18.64 1.55
N ARG A 151 -13.67 18.90 0.49
CA ARG A 151 -13.79 18.20 -0.80
C ARG A 151 -13.58 16.70 -0.60
N ASP A 152 -12.52 16.31 0.11
CA ASP A 152 -12.23 14.90 0.40
C ASP A 152 -13.37 14.25 1.19
N TYR A 153 -13.95 14.96 2.17
CA TYR A 153 -15.12 14.49 2.91
C TYR A 153 -16.31 14.23 2.00
N ASP A 154 -16.65 15.17 1.12
CA ASP A 154 -17.81 15.04 0.24
C ASP A 154 -17.62 13.92 -0.78
N ILE A 155 -16.44 13.84 -1.40
CA ILE A 155 -16.08 12.79 -2.36
C ILE A 155 -16.07 11.42 -1.68
N TRP A 156 -15.42 11.29 -0.53
CA TRP A 156 -15.33 10.01 0.17
C TRP A 156 -16.71 9.53 0.66
N ALA A 157 -17.55 10.45 1.15
CA ALA A 157 -18.94 10.14 1.49
C ALA A 157 -19.75 9.71 0.26
N GLN A 158 -19.54 10.35 -0.89
CA GLN A 158 -20.18 9.98 -2.14
C GLN A 158 -19.74 8.59 -2.60
N ALA A 159 -18.44 8.30 -2.63
CA ALA A 159 -17.89 7.00 -3.02
C ALA A 159 -18.46 5.85 -2.18
N ILE A 160 -18.63 6.05 -0.87
CA ILE A 160 -19.28 5.08 0.01
C ILE A 160 -20.76 4.90 -0.35
N LYS A 161 -21.52 6.00 -0.50
CA LYS A 161 -22.96 5.96 -0.78
C LYS A 161 -23.31 5.30 -2.10
N ILE A 162 -22.48 5.48 -3.12
CA ILE A 162 -22.71 4.92 -4.47
C ILE A 162 -22.11 3.52 -4.64
N GLY A 163 -21.56 2.91 -3.59
CA GLY A 163 -21.06 1.54 -3.61
C GLY A 163 -19.63 1.36 -4.14
N PHE A 164 -18.88 2.43 -4.42
CA PHE A 164 -17.50 2.34 -4.95
C PHE A 164 -16.46 1.91 -3.90
N THR A 165 -16.91 1.41 -2.75
CA THR A 165 -16.08 0.84 -1.68
C THR A 165 -16.43 -0.62 -1.39
N GLU A 166 -17.25 -1.26 -2.21
CA GLU A 166 -17.67 -2.66 -2.02
C GLU A 166 -16.53 -3.67 -2.12
N HIS A 167 -15.46 -3.34 -2.87
CA HIS A 167 -14.25 -4.15 -2.97
C HIS A 167 -13.35 -4.06 -1.72
N LEU A 168 -13.65 -3.20 -0.75
CA LEU A 168 -12.88 -3.05 0.49
C LEU A 168 -13.29 -4.04 1.57
N ALA A 169 -12.37 -4.29 2.52
CA ALA A 169 -12.69 -5.02 3.74
C ALA A 169 -13.75 -4.27 4.59
N ARG A 170 -14.54 -5.04 5.36
CA ARG A 170 -15.53 -4.51 6.30
C ARG A 170 -15.22 -5.01 7.73
N PRO A 171 -15.27 -4.14 8.75
CA PRO A 171 -15.42 -2.68 8.67
C PRO A 171 -14.29 -2.03 7.86
N LEU A 172 -14.53 -0.84 7.32
CA LEU A 172 -13.50 -0.13 6.56
C LEU A 172 -12.27 0.12 7.46
N PRO A 173 -11.04 -0.04 6.95
CA PRO A 173 -9.84 0.25 7.72
C PRO A 173 -9.83 1.69 8.23
N ASN A 174 -9.53 1.89 9.52
CA ASN A 174 -9.41 3.23 10.11
C ASN A 174 -8.06 3.91 9.84
N ASP A 175 -7.13 3.18 9.21
CA ASP A 175 -5.78 3.64 8.88
C ASP A 175 -5.45 3.17 7.47
N ILE A 176 -4.77 4.03 6.71
CA ILE A 176 -4.42 3.80 5.30
C ILE A 176 -2.93 4.00 5.01
N HIS A 177 -2.09 4.07 6.04
CA HIS A 177 -0.68 4.42 5.88
C HIS A 177 0.10 3.39 5.04
N ALA A 178 -0.38 2.16 4.94
CA ALA A 178 0.16 1.11 4.08
C ALA A 178 0.23 1.52 2.61
N TRP A 179 -0.70 2.36 2.14
CA TRP A 179 -0.65 2.94 0.79
C TRP A 179 0.62 3.77 0.59
N ASP A 180 0.89 4.69 1.52
CA ASP A 180 2.07 5.56 1.46
C ASP A 180 3.37 4.75 1.66
N LEU A 181 3.38 3.80 2.60
CA LEU A 181 4.57 2.96 2.87
C LEU A 181 4.92 2.03 1.71
N ALA A 182 3.94 1.43 1.04
CA ALA A 182 4.18 0.66 -0.18
C ALA A 182 4.77 1.55 -1.30
N ARG A 183 4.31 2.81 -1.36
CA ARG A 183 4.79 3.83 -2.29
C ARG A 183 6.22 4.27 -2.02
N VAL A 184 6.68 4.31 -0.76
CA VAL A 184 8.10 4.55 -0.43
C VAL A 184 8.98 3.51 -1.12
N VAL A 185 8.64 2.23 -0.95
CA VAL A 185 9.41 1.13 -1.56
C VAL A 185 9.37 1.21 -3.08
N ALA A 186 8.22 1.53 -3.65
CA ALA A 186 8.05 1.69 -5.09
C ALA A 186 8.95 2.80 -5.66
N VAL A 187 8.94 3.99 -5.04
CA VAL A 187 9.77 5.13 -5.47
C VAL A 187 11.25 4.85 -5.29
N ALA A 188 11.67 4.28 -4.15
CA ALA A 188 13.07 3.94 -3.89
C ALA A 188 13.64 3.03 -4.99
N ARG A 189 12.89 1.99 -5.35
CA ARG A 189 13.30 1.01 -6.37
C ARG A 189 13.33 1.59 -7.77
N MET A 190 12.33 2.40 -8.13
CA MET A 190 12.33 3.11 -9.42
C MET A 190 13.48 4.10 -9.51
N ALA A 191 13.71 4.90 -8.46
CA ALA A 191 14.76 5.91 -8.44
C ALA A 191 16.16 5.27 -8.49
N PHE A 192 16.37 4.14 -7.81
CA PHE A 192 17.57 3.33 -7.99
C PHE A 192 17.72 2.82 -9.43
N THR A 193 16.66 2.24 -10.00
CA THR A 193 16.67 1.69 -11.37
C THR A 193 16.91 2.78 -12.43
N ALA A 194 16.40 3.99 -12.21
CA ALA A 194 16.64 5.16 -13.06
C ALA A 194 18.08 5.70 -12.99
N GLY A 195 18.83 5.33 -11.94
CA GLY A 195 20.14 5.88 -11.61
C GLY A 195 20.06 7.23 -10.89
N TYR A 196 18.94 7.56 -10.25
CA TYR A 196 18.77 8.78 -9.45
C TYR A 196 19.30 8.62 -8.02
N LEU A 197 19.34 7.38 -7.53
CA LEU A 197 19.84 7.04 -6.20
C LEU A 197 20.86 5.92 -6.28
N GLU A 198 21.85 5.98 -5.39
CA GLU A 198 22.73 4.86 -5.10
C GLU A 198 22.00 3.77 -4.29
N ALA A 199 22.51 2.55 -4.34
CA ALA A 199 21.86 1.38 -3.74
C ALA A 199 21.68 1.51 -2.22
N ASP A 200 22.68 2.05 -1.51
CA ASP A 200 22.66 2.25 -0.06
C ASP A 200 21.55 3.21 0.37
N VAL A 201 21.39 4.33 -0.35
CA VAL A 201 20.32 5.31 -0.11
C VAL A 201 18.96 4.69 -0.37
N ALA A 202 18.79 3.95 -1.48
CA ALA A 202 17.52 3.30 -1.78
C ALA A 202 17.15 2.25 -0.71
N TRP A 203 18.12 1.46 -0.25
CA TRP A 203 17.93 0.51 0.85
C TRP A 203 17.56 1.19 2.16
N GLU A 204 18.17 2.32 2.50
CA GLU A 204 17.82 3.08 3.69
C GLU A 204 16.34 3.44 3.70
N TYR A 205 15.80 3.98 2.60
CA TYR A 205 14.38 4.33 2.50
C TYR A 205 13.44 3.13 2.58
N VAL A 206 13.77 2.03 1.88
CA VAL A 206 13.00 0.78 1.94
C VAL A 206 12.95 0.28 3.39
N MET A 207 14.08 0.27 4.09
CA MET A 207 14.16 -0.19 5.48
C MET A 207 13.45 0.75 6.47
N ARG A 208 13.46 2.07 6.23
CA ARG A 208 12.74 3.05 7.05
C ARG A 208 11.21 2.87 7.00
N ALA A 209 10.67 2.29 5.93
CA ALA A 209 9.24 2.01 5.78
C ALA A 209 8.76 0.80 6.61
N LEU A 210 9.65 -0.12 7.00
CA LEU A 210 9.28 -1.35 7.70
C LEU A 210 8.81 -1.13 9.15
N PRO A 211 9.55 -0.41 10.03
CA PRO A 211 9.10 -0.18 11.40
C PRO A 211 7.72 0.48 11.53
N PRO A 212 7.34 1.54 10.76
CA PRO A 212 6.00 2.10 10.86
C PRO A 212 4.90 1.15 10.35
N ALA A 213 5.20 0.25 9.41
CA ALA A 213 4.26 -0.79 8.97
C ALA A 213 4.01 -1.83 10.07
N GLN A 214 5.09 -2.37 10.65
CA GLN A 214 5.03 -3.38 11.72
C GLN A 214 4.27 -2.88 12.96
N ARG A 215 4.48 -1.61 13.35
CA ARG A 215 3.74 -1.00 14.48
C ARG A 215 2.24 -0.85 14.24
N ARG A 216 1.79 -0.72 12.99
CA ARG A 216 0.39 -0.41 12.64
C ARG A 216 -0.40 -1.64 12.25
N TYR A 217 0.25 -2.62 11.63
CA TYR A 217 -0.41 -3.77 11.04
C TYR A 217 0.15 -5.06 11.61
N ARG A 218 -0.74 -5.93 12.10
CA ARG A 218 -0.40 -7.22 12.69
C ARG A 218 0.12 -8.22 11.66
N ASN A 219 -0.35 -8.17 10.43
CA ASN A 219 -0.02 -9.11 9.37
C ASN A 219 -0.27 -8.52 7.97
N TRP A 220 0.14 -9.26 6.94
CA TRP A 220 -0.06 -8.87 5.53
C TRP A 220 -1.52 -8.71 5.12
N ARG A 221 -2.45 -9.37 5.80
CA ARG A 221 -3.89 -9.19 5.53
C ARG A 221 -4.31 -7.77 5.91
N GLN A 222 -3.98 -7.34 7.12
CA GLN A 222 -4.29 -5.99 7.60
C GLN A 222 -3.53 -4.93 6.80
N PHE A 223 -2.26 -5.16 6.46
CA PHE A 223 -1.48 -4.25 5.60
C PHE A 223 -2.13 -4.10 4.21
N GLY A 224 -2.47 -5.21 3.56
CA GLY A 224 -3.10 -5.18 2.23
C GLY A 224 -4.49 -4.53 2.25
N ASP A 225 -5.32 -4.82 3.26
CA ASP A 225 -6.63 -4.17 3.41
C ASP A 225 -6.50 -2.65 3.59
N ALA A 226 -5.54 -2.18 4.42
CA ALA A 226 -5.24 -0.76 4.60
C ALA A 226 -4.68 -0.11 3.33
N TYR A 227 -3.81 -0.82 2.60
CA TYR A 227 -3.26 -0.37 1.31
C TYR A 227 -4.39 -0.13 0.30
N LEU A 228 -5.33 -1.07 0.17
CA LEU A 228 -6.44 -0.95 -0.78
C LEU A 228 -7.39 0.19 -0.40
N ALA A 229 -7.67 0.35 0.90
CA ALA A 229 -8.46 1.47 1.40
C ALA A 229 -7.77 2.81 1.10
N GLY A 230 -6.45 2.90 1.27
CA GLY A 230 -5.68 4.10 0.96
C GLY A 230 -5.68 4.46 -0.52
N TRP A 231 -5.41 3.49 -1.40
CA TRP A 231 -5.53 3.72 -2.84
C TRP A 231 -6.96 4.12 -3.23
N THR A 232 -7.98 3.49 -2.65
CA THR A 232 -9.38 3.77 -2.98
C THR A 232 -9.79 5.18 -2.55
N TYR A 233 -9.36 5.62 -1.37
CA TYR A 233 -9.55 6.99 -0.91
C TYR A 233 -8.85 8.00 -1.82
N TRP A 234 -7.56 7.79 -2.09
CA TRP A 234 -6.77 8.66 -2.97
C TRP A 234 -7.36 8.73 -4.38
N GLN A 235 -7.70 7.58 -4.98
CA GLN A 235 -8.29 7.55 -6.31
C GLN A 235 -9.64 8.26 -6.34
N ALA A 236 -10.46 8.13 -5.29
CA ALA A 236 -11.72 8.87 -5.22
C ALA A 236 -11.49 10.39 -5.30
N THR A 237 -10.48 10.90 -4.58
CA THR A 237 -10.16 12.32 -4.52
C THR A 237 -9.48 12.86 -5.79
N GLU A 238 -8.79 12.00 -6.55
CA GLU A 238 -8.20 12.33 -7.84
C GLU A 238 -9.20 12.21 -9.00
N ASP A 239 -9.77 11.02 -9.19
CA ASP A 239 -10.72 10.72 -10.26
C ASP A 239 -11.71 9.61 -9.83
N LEU A 240 -12.91 10.04 -9.44
CA LEU A 240 -14.00 9.16 -9.02
C LEU A 240 -14.49 8.24 -10.16
N ALA A 241 -14.36 8.64 -11.43
CA ALA A 241 -14.77 7.82 -12.57
C ALA A 241 -13.79 6.66 -12.80
N GLU A 242 -12.49 6.91 -12.67
CA GLU A 242 -11.47 5.85 -12.73
C GLU A 242 -11.59 4.86 -11.56
N LEU A 243 -11.94 5.33 -10.36
CA LEU A 243 -12.12 4.46 -9.20
C LEU A 243 -13.12 3.33 -9.49
N LYS A 244 -14.23 3.65 -10.17
CA LYS A 244 -15.29 2.69 -10.52
C LYS A 244 -14.75 1.44 -11.21
N ASN A 245 -13.73 1.59 -12.05
CA ASN A 245 -13.23 0.51 -12.90
C ASN A 245 -12.02 -0.22 -12.30
N GLY A 246 -11.30 0.38 -11.34
CA GLY A 246 -10.01 -0.15 -10.85
C GLY A 246 -10.04 -0.95 -9.55
N GLY A 247 -11.10 -0.84 -8.73
CA GLY A 247 -11.12 -1.40 -7.36
C GLY A 247 -11.06 -2.92 -7.27
N VAL A 248 -11.83 -3.62 -8.12
CA VAL A 248 -11.91 -5.09 -8.12
C VAL A 248 -10.58 -5.71 -8.58
N ASP A 249 -9.97 -5.18 -9.63
CA ASP A 249 -8.69 -5.67 -10.15
C ASP A 249 -7.59 -5.61 -9.08
N ARG A 250 -7.54 -4.50 -8.33
CA ARG A 250 -6.56 -4.36 -7.24
C ARG A 250 -6.83 -5.30 -6.09
N ARG A 251 -8.11 -5.55 -5.76
CA ARG A 251 -8.49 -6.56 -4.77
C ARG A 251 -8.04 -7.96 -5.20
N MET A 252 -8.12 -8.27 -6.49
CA MET A 252 -7.62 -9.53 -7.04
C MET A 252 -6.10 -9.65 -6.94
N GLU A 253 -5.33 -8.58 -7.18
CA GLU A 253 -3.88 -8.62 -6.95
C GLU A 253 -3.52 -8.88 -5.48
N LEU A 254 -4.25 -8.28 -4.53
CA LEU A 254 -4.03 -8.57 -3.12
C LEU A 254 -4.37 -10.02 -2.77
N LEU A 255 -5.43 -10.58 -3.37
CA LEU A 255 -5.75 -12.00 -3.20
C LEU A 255 -4.59 -12.88 -3.67
N ARG A 256 -3.98 -12.57 -4.82
CA ARG A 256 -2.78 -13.26 -5.33
C ARG A 256 -1.64 -13.18 -4.32
N LEU A 257 -1.34 -12.00 -3.82
CA LEU A 257 -0.30 -11.84 -2.79
C LEU A 257 -0.61 -12.66 -1.53
N TRP A 258 -1.87 -12.77 -1.11
CA TRP A 258 -2.24 -13.53 0.10
C TRP A 258 -2.31 -15.04 -0.08
N THR A 259 -2.35 -15.58 -1.30
CA THR A 259 -2.63 -17.01 -1.50
C THR A 259 -1.62 -17.72 -2.40
N ARG A 260 -0.96 -17.04 -3.34
CA ARG A 260 0.07 -17.65 -4.20
C ARG A 260 1.27 -18.09 -3.35
N PRO A 261 1.73 -19.35 -3.40
CA PRO A 261 2.90 -19.79 -2.63
C PRO A 261 4.19 -19.04 -2.96
N THR A 262 4.30 -18.58 -4.20
CA THR A 262 5.45 -17.83 -4.69
C THR A 262 5.45 -16.37 -4.23
N SER A 263 4.36 -15.87 -3.67
CA SER A 263 4.24 -14.50 -3.16
C SER A 263 5.19 -14.25 -1.98
N PRO A 264 5.82 -13.06 -1.89
CA PRO A 264 6.61 -12.68 -0.72
C PRO A 264 5.78 -12.71 0.58
N TRP A 265 4.48 -12.38 0.53
CA TRP A 265 3.60 -12.39 1.70
C TRP A 265 3.28 -13.81 2.22
N ARG A 266 3.59 -14.84 1.42
CA ARG A 266 3.54 -16.25 1.84
C ARG A 266 4.88 -16.80 2.29
N ARG A 267 5.99 -16.13 1.95
CA ARG A 267 7.34 -16.56 2.30
C ARG A 267 7.84 -15.97 3.62
N ILE A 268 7.42 -14.75 3.95
CA ILE A 268 7.84 -14.08 5.19
C ILE A 268 6.63 -13.43 5.87
N GLU A 269 6.57 -13.47 7.21
CA GLU A 269 5.55 -12.75 7.98
C GLU A 269 5.93 -11.27 8.14
N LEU A 270 4.94 -10.38 8.18
CA LEU A 270 5.17 -8.94 8.40
C LEU A 270 5.79 -8.67 9.79
N ASN A 271 5.20 -9.27 10.82
CA ASN A 271 5.75 -9.30 12.17
C ASN A 271 6.12 -10.73 12.49
N GLU A 272 7.23 -10.91 13.19
CA GLU A 272 7.59 -12.20 13.72
C GLU A 272 6.51 -12.67 14.70
N SER A 273 6.10 -13.92 14.55
CA SER A 273 5.24 -14.57 15.52
C SER A 273 5.97 -14.62 16.87
N GLU A 274 5.31 -14.20 17.96
CA GLU A 274 5.86 -14.39 19.30
C GLU A 274 6.23 -15.87 19.48
N PRO A 275 7.41 -16.18 20.04
CA PRO A 275 7.77 -17.57 20.31
C PRO A 275 6.66 -18.17 21.17
N LYS A 276 6.04 -19.26 20.69
CA LYS A 276 5.10 -20.03 21.50
C LYS A 276 5.82 -20.39 22.79
N THR A 277 5.41 -19.81 23.90
CA THR A 277 5.84 -20.24 25.23
C THR A 277 5.50 -21.72 25.33
N GLU A 278 6.51 -22.59 25.28
CA GLU A 278 6.32 -24.01 25.52
C GLU A 278 5.72 -24.14 26.92
N ALA A 279 4.52 -24.72 26.98
CA ALA A 279 3.93 -25.08 28.26
C ALA A 279 4.90 -26.03 28.97
N PRO A 280 5.18 -25.83 30.28
CA PRO A 280 6.08 -26.72 31.00
C PRO A 280 5.54 -28.15 30.90
N ALA A 281 6.42 -29.07 30.49
CA ALA A 281 6.10 -30.48 30.39
C ALA A 281 5.54 -30.97 31.74
N GLU A 282 4.33 -31.51 31.73
CA GLU A 282 3.79 -32.23 32.90
C GLU A 282 4.73 -33.39 33.21
N GLU A 283 5.40 -33.32 34.37
CA GLU A 283 6.16 -34.44 34.91
C GLU A 283 5.20 -35.59 35.23
N PRO A 284 5.46 -36.82 34.76
CA PRO A 284 4.61 -37.95 35.06
C PRO A 284 4.69 -38.31 36.56
N SER A 285 3.52 -38.41 37.19
CA SER A 285 3.34 -38.89 38.57
C SER A 285 3.54 -40.40 38.69
#